data_AF-A0A944C341-F1
#
_entry.id   AF-A0A944C341-F1
#
_cell.length_a   1.000
_cell.length_b   1.000
_cell.length_c   1.000
_cell.angle_alpha   90.00
_cell.angle_beta   90.00
_cell.angle_gamma   90.00
#
_symmetry.space_group_name_H-M   'P 1'
#
loop_
_entity.id
_entity.type
_entity.pdbx_description
1 polymer ?
#
loop_
_entity_poly.entity_id
_entity_poly.type
_entity_poly.pdbx_seq_one_letter_code
_entity_poly.pdbx_strand_id
1 'polypeptide(L)' 'MDCAATARLYRQLTLLLIERGLTASTMESCTGGLIASLITDTEGSSAVLKG' A
#
# COMPACT_ATOMS: atom_id res chain seq x y z
N MET A 1 -8.83 -11.45 14.31
CA MET A 1 -7.78 -10.74 13.54
C MET A 1 -8.47 -10.25 12.27
N ASP A 2 -8.95 -9.02 12.27
CA ASP A 2 -9.87 -8.50 11.25
C ASP A 2 -9.14 -8.17 9.95
N CYS A 3 -9.12 -9.12 9.01
CA CYS A 3 -8.52 -8.96 7.69
C CYS A 3 -9.10 -7.74 6.93
N ALA A 4 -10.38 -7.43 7.17
CA ALA A 4 -11.08 -6.30 6.54
C ALA A 4 -10.58 -4.92 7.01
N ALA A 5 -10.12 -4.79 8.26
CA ALA A 5 -9.65 -3.51 8.80
C ALA A 5 -8.31 -3.10 8.18
N THR A 6 -7.41 -4.07 8.00
CA THR A 6 -6.09 -3.89 7.41
C THR A 6 -6.19 -3.42 5.96
N ALA A 7 -7.02 -4.08 5.14
CA ALA A 7 -7.22 -3.69 3.74
C ALA A 7 -7.75 -2.25 3.60
N ARG A 8 -8.67 -1.82 4.47
CA ARG A 8 -9.21 -0.46 4.44
C ARG A 8 -8.15 0.59 4.79
N LEU A 9 -7.29 0.29 5.78
CA LEU A 9 -6.21 1.18 6.19
C LEU A 9 -5.24 1.44 5.03
N TYR A 10 -4.76 0.38 4.37
CA TYR A 10 -3.85 0.52 3.24
C TYR A 10 -4.48 1.28 2.08
N ARG A 11 -5.77 1.06 1.81
CA ARG A 11 -6.51 1.81 0.78
C ARG A 11 -6.51 3.31 1.07
N GLN A 12 -6.82 3.70 2.31
CA GLN A 12 -6.81 5.11 2.73
C GLN A 12 -5.40 5.70 2.67
N LEU A 13 -4.39 4.91 3.03
CA LEU A 13 -2.99 5.33 3.02
C LEU A 13 -2.50 5.57 1.58
N THR A 14 -2.81 4.67 0.63
CA THR A 14 -2.51 4.84 -0.79
C THR A 14 -3.18 6.08 -1.37
N LEU A 15 -4.47 6.29 -1.09
CA LEU A 15 -5.19 7.49 -1.56
C LEU A 15 -4.55 8.79 -1.04
N LEU A 16 -4.14 8.81 0.23
CA LEU A 16 -3.48 9.96 0.83
C LEU A 16 -2.09 10.22 0.24
N LEU A 17 -1.34 9.16 -0.08
CA LEU A 17 -0.06 9.27 -0.78
C LEU A 17 -0.25 9.84 -2.20
N ILE A 18 -1.28 9.37 -2.93
CA ILE A 18 -1.64 9.90 -4.27
C ILE A 18 -2.02 11.39 -4.19
N GLU A 19 -2.91 11.75 -3.26
CA GLU A 19 -3.37 13.13 -3.08
C GLU A 19 -2.21 14.09 -2.79
N ARG A 20 -1.20 13.61 -2.05
CA ARG A 20 0.01 14.37 -1.71
C ARG A 20 1.11 14.27 -2.74
N GLY A 21 0.95 13.47 -3.79
CA GLY A 21 2.00 13.20 -4.80
C GLY A 21 3.25 12.54 -4.22
N LEU A 22 3.11 11.77 -3.14
CA LEU A 22 4.21 11.10 -2.44
C LEU A 22 4.32 9.65 -2.89
N THR A 23 5.56 9.18 -3.03
CA THR A 23 5.86 7.78 -3.33
C THR A 23 6.33 7.04 -2.08
N ALA A 24 5.98 5.77 -1.96
CA ALA A 24 6.44 4.87 -0.90
C ALA A 24 7.18 3.67 -1.51
N SER A 25 8.14 3.13 -0.78
CA SER A 25 8.85 1.89 -1.14
C SER A 25 8.95 1.03 0.11
N THR A 26 8.60 -0.26 0.00
CA THR A 26 8.57 -1.19 1.13
C THR A 26 9.69 -2.21 1.00
N MET A 27 10.54 -2.31 2.01
CA MET A 27 11.52 -3.39 2.13
C MET A 27 11.02 -4.38 3.17
N GLU A 28 10.64 -5.58 2.72
CA GLU A 28 10.03 -6.61 3.54
C GLU A 28 10.99 -7.77 3.77
N SER A 29 11.09 -8.24 5.01
CA SER A 29 11.87 -9.44 5.37
C SER A 29 10.91 -10.59 5.67
N CYS A 30 10.41 -10.69 6.90
CA CYS A 30 9.54 -11.78 7.33
C CYS A 30 8.13 -11.75 6.71
N THR A 31 7.73 -10.61 6.13
CA THR A 31 6.40 -10.42 5.53
C THR A 31 6.34 -10.78 4.05
N GLY A 32 7.49 -11.03 3.39
CA GLY A 32 7.56 -11.69 2.09
C GLY A 32 6.82 -11.01 0.92
N GLY A 33 6.53 -9.71 0.99
CA GLY A 33 5.79 -9.00 -0.07
C GLY A 33 4.31 -8.75 0.24
N LEU A 34 3.80 -9.14 1.42
CA LEU A 34 2.39 -8.96 1.77
C LEU A 34 1.96 -7.49 1.84
N ILE A 35 2.82 -6.60 2.36
CA ILE A 35 2.48 -5.17 2.45
C ILE A 35 2.50 -4.55 1.05
N ALA A 36 3.51 -4.88 0.23
CA ALA A 36 3.54 -4.45 -1.16
C ALA A 36 2.29 -4.92 -1.92
N SER A 37 1.91 -6.18 -1.76
CA SER A 37 0.73 -6.78 -2.38
C SER A 37 -0.56 -6.05 -1.98
N LEU A 38 -0.75 -5.76 -0.69
CA LEU A 38 -1.94 -5.05 -0.19
C LEU A 38 -2.03 -3.60 -0.70
N ILE A 39 -0.90 -2.91 -0.85
CA ILE A 39 -0.86 -1.56 -1.42
C ILE A 39 -1.13 -1.62 -2.92
N THR A 40 -0.55 -2.58 -3.65
CA THR A 40 -0.77 -2.74 -5.10
C THR A 40 -2.22 -3.10 -5.46
N ASP A 41 -2.95 -3.73 -4.54
CA ASP A 41 -4.37 -4.07 -4.70
C ASP A 41 -5.31 -2.85 -4.69
N THR A 42 -4.76 -1.67 -4.34
CA THR A 42 -5.48 -0.40 -4.41
C THR A 42 -5.27 0.26 -5.77
N GLU A 43 -6.35 0.78 -6.36
CA GLU A 43 -6.29 1.53 -7.62
C GLU A 43 -5.38 2.77 -7.49
N GLY A 44 -4.57 3.03 -8.51
CA GLY A 44 -3.59 4.13 -8.50
C GLY A 44 -2.30 3.82 -7.73
N SER A 45 -2.10 2.59 -7.25
CA SER A 45 -0.88 2.15 -6.57
C SER A 45 0.40 2.35 -7.39
N SER A 46 0.31 2.37 -8.72
CA SER A 46 1.43 2.66 -9.63
C SER A 46 1.97 4.09 -9.51
N ALA A 47 1.18 5.04 -9.02
CA ALA A 47 1.64 6.40 -8.74
C ALA A 47 2.42 6.50 -7.42
N VAL A 48 2.23 5.52 -6.52
CA VAL A 48 2.76 5.53 -5.16
C VAL A 48 3.95 4.58 -5.02
N LEU A 49 3.81 3.32 -5.44
CA LEU A 49 4.88 2.33 -5.42
C LEU A 49 5.69 2.45 -6.72
N LYS A 50 6.93 2.92 -6.60
CA LYS A 50 7.95 2.79 -7.64
C LYS A 50 8.87 1.64 -7.28
N GLY A 51 8.91 0.64 -8.15
CA GLY A 51 9.79 -0.53 -8.04
C GLY A 51 11.26 -0.17 -8.18
#